data_AF-A0A7K0PXP0-F1
#
_entry.id   AF-A0A7K0PXP0-F1
#
_cell.length_a   1.000
_cell.length_b   1.000
_cell.length_c   1.000
_cell.angle_alpha   90.00
_cell.angle_beta   90.00
_cell.angle_gamma   90.00
#
_symmetry.space_group_name_H-M   'P 1'
#
loop_
_entity.id
_entity.type
_entity.pdbx_description
1 polymer ?
#
loop_
_entity_poly.entity_id
_entity_poly.type
_entity_poly.pdbx_seq_one_letter_code
_entity_poly.pdbx_strand_id
1 'polypeptide(L)'
;MPISSPEGKDWTRKKITDLAPASLLDVGAGAGTYAKLLADARPLRLTALEVFEPYVETYGLRDLYDEVLLGDARTTELPAADVVVLGDVAEHMTVEEAQDLWD
;
A
#
# COMPACT_ATOMS: atom_id res chain seq x y z
N MET A 1 11.88 -3.92 4.36
CA MET A 1 11.57 -4.90 5.44
C MET A 1 10.07 -5.19 5.40
N PRO A 2 9.54 -6.36 5.81
CA PRO A 2 8.12 -6.67 5.62
C PRO A 2 7.16 -5.92 6.57
N ILE A 3 7.68 -5.42 7.70
CA ILE A 3 6.90 -4.74 8.74
C ILE A 3 7.47 -3.34 8.91
N SER A 4 6.60 -2.34 8.76
CA SER A 4 6.92 -0.92 8.93
C SER A 4 6.87 -0.47 10.39
N SER A 5 7.53 0.65 10.67
CA SER A 5 7.56 1.28 11.99
C SER A 5 6.15 1.69 12.47
N PRO A 6 5.82 1.68 13.77
CA PRO A 6 4.49 2.11 14.25
C PRO A 6 4.23 3.62 14.10
N GLU A 7 5.28 4.42 13.95
CA GLU A 7 5.22 5.87 13.86
C GLU A 7 4.36 6.33 12.67
N GLY A 8 3.55 7.36 12.89
CA GLY A 8 2.68 7.93 11.86
C GLY A 8 1.42 7.10 11.52
N LYS A 9 1.34 5.83 11.91
CA LYS A 9 0.20 4.95 11.55
C LYS A 9 -1.14 5.45 12.06
N ASP A 10 -1.21 5.93 13.30
CA ASP A 10 -2.45 6.49 13.84
C ASP A 10 -2.91 7.73 13.09
N TRP A 11 -1.95 8.57 12.69
CA TRP A 11 -2.24 9.77 11.90
C TRP A 11 -2.71 9.39 10.49
N THR A 12 -2.03 8.46 9.82
CA THR A 12 -2.39 7.99 8.48
C THR A 12 -3.75 7.31 8.48
N ARG A 13 -4.02 6.43 9.46
CA ARG A 13 -5.33 5.82 9.68
C ARG A 13 -6.40 6.89 9.79
N LYS A 14 -6.22 7.86 10.70
CA LYS A 14 -7.18 8.93 10.90
C LYS A 14 -7.42 9.73 9.62
N LYS A 15 -6.38 10.08 8.87
CA LYS A 15 -6.51 10.83 7.61
C LYS A 15 -7.28 10.06 6.55
N ILE A 16 -6.96 8.78 6.35
CA ILE A 16 -7.67 7.94 5.38
C ILE A 16 -9.13 7.77 5.80
N THR A 17 -9.40 7.51 7.08
CA THR A 17 -10.79 7.43 7.60
C THR A 17 -11.55 8.73 7.41
N ASP A 18 -10.94 9.89 7.69
CA ASP A 18 -11.57 11.20 7.52
C ASP A 18 -11.86 11.52 6.04
N LEU A 19 -10.99 11.09 5.12
CA LEU A 19 -11.18 11.25 3.67
C LEU A 19 -12.28 10.33 3.12
N ALA A 20 -12.50 9.17 3.75
CA ALA A 20 -13.44 8.14 3.33
C ALA A 20 -13.37 7.81 1.83
N PRO A 21 -12.18 7.44 1.30
CA PRO A 21 -12.02 7.17 -0.13
C PRO A 21 -12.83 5.95 -0.58
N ALA A 22 -13.33 5.98 -1.81
CA ALA A 22 -13.95 4.79 -2.40
C ALA A 22 -12.89 3.75 -2.77
N SER A 23 -11.72 4.20 -3.22
CA SER A 23 -10.61 3.34 -3.67
C SER A 23 -9.27 3.72 -3.06
N LEU A 24 -8.51 2.72 -2.63
CA LEU A 24 -7.17 2.88 -2.09
C LEU A 24 -6.20 1.89 -2.74
N LEU A 25 -5.04 2.40 -3.16
CA LEU A 25 -3.89 1.62 -3.61
C LEU A 25 -2.80 1.63 -2.54
N ASP A 26 -2.42 0.45 -2.05
CA ASP A 26 -1.33 0.24 -1.09
C ASP A 26 -0.09 -0.28 -1.83
N VAL A 27 0.88 0.60 -2.05
CA VAL A 27 2.14 0.28 -2.74
C VAL A 27 3.14 -0.24 -1.71
N GLY A 28 3.70 -1.43 -1.98
CA GLY A 28 4.59 -2.11 -1.04
C GLY A 28 3.82 -2.70 0.14
N ALA A 29 2.74 -3.43 -0.15
CA ALA A 29 1.81 -3.93 0.86
C ALA A 29 2.50 -4.75 1.97
N GLY A 30 3.60 -5.45 1.68
CA GLY A 30 4.44 -6.13 2.66
C GLY A 30 3.64 -7.11 3.51
N ALA A 31 3.59 -6.89 4.82
CA ALA A 31 2.80 -7.70 5.75
C ALA A 31 1.28 -7.37 5.80
N GLY A 32 0.77 -6.56 4.87
CA GLY A 32 -0.64 -6.15 4.80
C GLY A 32 -1.02 -5.12 5.87
N THR A 33 -0.11 -4.21 6.19
CA THR A 33 -0.26 -3.30 7.34
C THR A 33 -1.46 -2.38 7.18
N TYR A 34 -1.66 -1.76 6.02
CA TYR A 34 -2.76 -0.81 5.83
C TYR A 34 -4.11 -1.50 5.72
N ALA A 35 -4.20 -2.67 5.11
CA ALA A 35 -5.44 -3.47 5.15
C ALA A 35 -5.88 -3.78 6.59
N LYS A 36 -4.94 -4.16 7.45
CA LYS A 36 -5.21 -4.43 8.88
C LYS A 36 -5.57 -3.16 9.65
N LEU A 37 -4.83 -2.07 9.41
CA LEU A 37 -5.03 -0.78 10.09
C LEU A 37 -6.39 -0.14 9.76
N LEU A 38 -6.87 -0.36 8.53
CA LEU A 38 -8.10 0.20 8.00
C LEU A 38 -9.29 -0.77 8.09
N ALA A 39 -9.17 -1.92 8.77
CA ALA A 39 -10.23 -2.92 8.81
C ALA A 39 -11.61 -2.36 9.23
N ASP A 40 -11.65 -1.45 10.22
CA ASP A 40 -12.88 -0.81 10.71
C ASP A 40 -13.41 0.31 9.80
N ALA A 41 -12.58 0.80 8.88
CA ALA A 41 -12.87 1.93 8.00
C ALA A 41 -12.44 1.61 6.56
N ARG A 42 -12.71 0.36 6.13
CA ARG A 42 -12.20 -0.18 4.88
C ARG A 42 -12.82 0.57 3.68
N PRO A 43 -12.01 0.97 2.68
CA PRO A 43 -12.55 1.53 1.44
C PRO A 43 -13.33 0.47 0.65
N LEU A 44 -14.15 0.91 -0.32
CA LEU A 44 -14.94 0.00 -1.16
C LEU A 44 -14.06 -0.88 -2.04
N ARG A 45 -12.92 -0.36 -2.50
CA ARG A 45 -11.90 -1.10 -3.24
C ARG A 45 -10.53 -0.86 -2.60
N LEU A 46 -9.88 -1.95 -2.22
CA LEU A 46 -8.55 -1.96 -1.63
C LEU A 46 -7.62 -2.84 -2.48
N THR A 47 -6.68 -2.22 -3.19
CA THR A 47 -5.72 -2.90 -4.06
C THR A 47 -4.32 -2.83 -3.46
N ALA A 48 -3.59 -3.95 -3.49
CA ALA A 48 -2.17 -4.00 -3.14
C ALA A 48 -1.30 -4.05 -4.40
N LEU A 49 -0.14 -3.39 -4.36
CA LEU A 49 1.00 -3.68 -5.23
C LEU A 49 2.14 -4.23 -4.37
N GLU A 50 2.68 -5.39 -4.74
CA GLU A 50 3.80 -6.02 -4.05
C GLU A 50 4.83 -6.52 -5.06
N VAL A 51 6.10 -6.16 -4.86
CA VAL A 51 7.20 -6.54 -5.75
C VAL A 51 7.73 -7.95 -5.40
N PHE A 52 7.58 -8.37 -4.14
CA PHE A 52 8.11 -9.63 -3.64
C PHE A 52 7.00 -10.68 -3.45
N GLU A 53 6.78 -11.48 -4.50
CA GLU A 53 5.75 -12.52 -4.54
C GLU A 53 5.65 -13.42 -3.29
N PRO A 54 6.73 -13.86 -2.63
CA PRO A 54 6.62 -14.68 -1.42
C PRO A 54 5.85 -14.01 -0.29
N TYR A 55 5.77 -12.68 -0.22
CA TYR A 55 4.98 -11.97 0.79
C TYR A 55 3.48 -12.09 0.56
N VAL A 56 3.03 -12.24 -0.69
CA VAL A 56 1.62 -12.46 -1.00
C VAL A 56 1.11 -13.73 -0.31
N GLU A 57 1.89 -14.82 -0.39
CA GLU A 57 1.55 -16.08 0.25
C GLU A 57 1.79 -16.04 1.75
N THR A 58 2.96 -15.57 2.18
CA THR A 58 3.38 -15.57 3.60
C THR A 58 2.42 -14.77 4.48
N TYR A 59 1.85 -13.69 3.96
CA TYR A 59 0.97 -12.80 4.71
C TYR A 59 -0.50 -12.88 4.30
N GLY A 60 -0.85 -13.81 3.39
CA GLY A 60 -2.23 -14.01 2.94
C GLY A 60 -2.82 -12.75 2.34
N LEU A 61 -2.07 -12.02 1.51
CA LEU A 61 -2.52 -10.70 1.01
C LEU A 61 -3.81 -10.80 0.19
N ARG A 62 -4.04 -11.93 -0.49
CA ARG A 62 -5.29 -12.16 -1.24
C ARG A 62 -6.54 -12.30 -0.36
N ASP A 63 -6.37 -12.51 0.95
CA ASP A 63 -7.47 -12.51 1.92
C ASP A 63 -7.73 -11.11 2.51
N LEU A 64 -6.76 -10.19 2.38
CA LEU A 64 -6.80 -8.85 2.97
C LEU A 64 -7.24 -7.77 1.95
N TYR A 65 -6.82 -7.93 0.69
CA TYR A 65 -7.04 -6.99 -0.40
C TYR A 65 -8.04 -7.55 -1.42
N ASP A 66 -8.80 -6.67 -2.08
CA ASP A 66 -9.72 -7.08 -3.15
C ASP A 66 -8.93 -7.52 -4.40
N GLU A 67 -7.72 -6.99 -4.58
CA GLU A 67 -6.82 -7.28 -5.68
C GLU A 67 -5.37 -7.16 -5.22
N VAL A 68 -4.50 -8.07 -5.67
CA VAL A 68 -3.06 -8.03 -5.42
C VAL A 68 -2.33 -8.06 -6.76
N LEU A 69 -1.69 -6.94 -7.09
CA LEU A 69 -0.83 -6.79 -8.26
C LEU A 69 0.60 -7.17 -7.87
N LEU A 70 1.21 -8.08 -8.62
CA LEU A 70 2.63 -8.40 -8.50
C LEU A 70 3.43 -7.54 -9.46
N GLY A 71 4.29 -6.68 -8.94
CA GLY A 71 5.06 -5.78 -9.77
C GLY A 71 5.86 -4.74 -9.01
N ASP A 72 6.77 -4.11 -9.73
CA ASP A 72 7.56 -2.99 -9.25
C ASP A 72 6.82 -1.67 -9.52
N ALA A 73 6.63 -0.84 -8.50
CA ALA A 73 5.92 0.43 -8.60
C ALA A 73 6.50 1.37 -9.67
N ARG A 74 7.81 1.28 -9.94
CA ARG A 74 8.50 2.12 -10.93
C ARG A 74 8.16 1.77 -12.39
N THR A 75 7.62 0.58 -12.63
CA THR A 75 7.39 0.05 -14.00
C THR A 75 6.00 -0.51 -14.21
N THR A 76 5.25 -0.75 -13.14
CA THR A 76 3.88 -1.27 -13.21
C THR A 76 2.92 -0.12 -13.47
N GLU A 77 2.01 -0.30 -14.43
CA GLU A 77 0.91 0.65 -14.63
C GLU A 77 -0.03 0.59 -13.41
N LEU A 78 -0.04 1.67 -12.63
CA LEU A 78 -0.80 1.73 -11.39
C LEU A 78 -2.27 2.03 -11.69
N PRO A 79 -3.23 1.29 -11.08
CA PRO A 79 -4.63 1.62 -11.23
C PRO A 79 -4.93 2.98 -10.59
N ALA A 80 -5.84 3.74 -11.20
CA ALA A 80 -6.35 4.95 -10.57
C ALA A 80 -7.03 4.62 -9.22
N ALA A 81 -6.72 5.41 -8.20
CA ALA A 81 -7.29 5.33 -6.87
C ALA A 81 -7.47 6.72 -6.27
N ASP A 82 -8.43 6.89 -5.36
CA ASP A 82 -8.67 8.17 -4.66
C ASP A 82 -7.52 8.48 -3.70
N VAL A 83 -6.92 7.43 -3.13
CA VAL A 83 -5.76 7.53 -2.23
C VAL A 83 -4.72 6.48 -2.64
N VAL A 84 -3.47 6.90 -2.74
CA VAL A 84 -2.31 6.01 -2.88
C VAL A 84 -1.46 6.12 -1.62
N VAL A 85 -1.08 4.98 -1.06
CA VAL A 85 -0.20 4.89 0.10
C VAL A 85 1.13 4.28 -0.33
N LEU A 86 2.22 4.99 -0.10
CA LEU A 86 3.59 4.53 -0.27
C LEU A 86 4.25 4.45 1.10
N GLY A 87 3.89 3.43 1.89
CA GLY A 87 4.38 3.28 3.25
C GLY A 87 5.71 2.54 3.29
N ASP A 88 6.76 3.21 3.77
CA ASP A 88 8.12 2.65 3.87
C ASP A 88 8.65 2.06 2.53
N VAL A 89 8.34 2.74 1.41
CA VAL A 89 8.75 2.34 0.04
C VAL A 89 9.89 3.21 -0.51
N ALA A 90 9.81 4.52 -0.34
CA ALA A 90 10.72 5.46 -0.99
C ALA A 90 12.17 5.31 -0.48
N GLU A 91 12.36 4.92 0.79
CA GLU A 91 13.68 4.66 1.35
C GLU A 91 14.38 3.41 0.78
N HIS A 92 13.66 2.60 0.00
CA HIS A 92 14.19 1.43 -0.69
C HIS A 92 14.61 1.73 -2.13
N MET A 93 14.51 2.99 -2.57
CA MET A 93 14.83 3.47 -3.92
C MET A 93 15.95 4.52 -3.86
N THR A 94 16.58 4.82 -5.01
CA THR A 94 17.37 6.06 -5.09
C THR A 94 16.46 7.28 -5.03
N VAL A 95 17.03 8.46 -4.75
CA VAL A 95 16.24 9.71 -4.68
C VAL A 95 15.56 9.97 -6.03
N GLU A 96 16.28 9.74 -7.14
CA GLU A 96 15.76 9.91 -8.49
C GLU A 96 14.60 8.96 -8.76
N GLU A 97 14.73 7.68 -8.43
CA GLU A 97 13.67 6.68 -8.60
C GLU A 97 12.42 7.00 -7.77
N ALA A 98 12.59 7.51 -6.55
CA ALA A 98 11.48 7.90 -5.70
C ALA A 98 10.76 9.16 -6.22
N GLN A 99 11.48 10.09 -6.84
CA GLN A 99 10.91 11.27 -7.49
C GLN A 99 10.15 10.90 -8.76
N ASP A 100 10.74 10.05 -9.60
CA ASP A 100 10.09 9.55 -10.82
C ASP A 100 8.79 8.78 -10.52
N LEU A 101 8.71 8.08 -9.37
CA LEU A 101 7.48 7.40 -8.93
C LEU A 101 6.40 8.39 -8.42
N TRP A 102 6.81 9.55 -7.92
CA TRP A 102 5.89 10.54 -7.35
C TRP A 102 5.22 11.41 -8.42
N ASP A 103 5.91 11.67 -9.52
CA ASP A 103 5.47 12.54 -10.62
C ASP A 103 4.37 11.90 -11.50
#